data_AF-A0AAN7XJ37-F1
#
_entry.id   AF-A0AAN7XJ37-F1
#
_cell.length_a   1.000
_cell.length_b   1.000
_cell.length_c   1.000
_cell.angle_alpha   90.00
_cell.angle_beta   90.00
_cell.angle_gamma   90.00
#
_symmetry.space_group_name_H-M   'P 1'
#
loop_
_entity.id
_entity.type
_entity.pdbx_description
1 polymer ?
#
loop_
_entity_poly.entity_id
_entity_poly.type
_entity_poly.pdbx_seq_one_letter_code
_entity_poly.pdbx_strand_id
1 'polypeptide(L)'
;MKGLNLGMEEYQLPPSNLKKFFIHGVAPPFCTEVAARVPDWARRPLMQAWLPATMLDLLLLQRIALSFTVEPAAAPSAQLTARPLRQVMYGLLLGEEGKVMERDREGPQLKFIPVKNTSTASSLQLTLQTLDKAEAPLRLQVLLEALGVPEPSLASIPPSLRLPVCVTSFWLQRAQPPPDEEVLNVLLLWLSSGDAFRHRAALQMNPPPHKQKPDMQVSHSLNQWQSCLLSSVQLNQLLGLPLPEPPLSRLFEGTLVHQLVHRMRSGGKKKPILKLDPCSVKLYHTFQAVVHQHPPQQTHGMGEDTLRRQPLDDLTSTLQQLYSLQEEEEEEEARSSVWVQEDLSLSDLLSVKTRFSTKLRKNRSKNPELARKEERRGKDLL
;
A
#
# COMPACT_ATOMS: atom_id res chain seq x y z
N MET A 1 12.18 29.21 -35.27
CA MET A 1 13.34 28.37 -34.86
C MET A 1 14.33 29.11 -33.97
N LYS A 2 14.72 30.37 -34.24
CA LYS A 2 15.67 31.13 -33.38
C LYS A 2 15.30 31.21 -31.89
N GLY A 3 14.03 31.47 -31.57
CA GLY A 3 13.58 31.56 -30.16
C GLY A 3 13.59 30.24 -29.39
N LEU A 4 13.49 29.09 -30.09
CA LEU A 4 13.55 27.78 -29.44
C LEU A 4 15.00 27.42 -29.06
N ASN A 5 15.96 27.71 -29.95
CA ASN A 5 17.39 27.51 -29.66
C ASN A 5 17.86 28.41 -28.52
N LEU A 6 17.44 29.69 -28.51
CA LEU A 6 17.74 30.60 -27.39
C LEU A 6 17.17 30.09 -26.06
N GLY A 7 15.93 29.58 -26.06
CA GLY A 7 15.34 28.96 -24.87
C GLY A 7 16.08 27.68 -24.46
N MET A 8 16.51 26.84 -25.41
CA MET A 8 17.28 25.62 -25.10
C MET A 8 18.69 25.92 -24.59
N GLU A 9 19.33 26.99 -25.08
CA GLU A 9 20.64 27.47 -24.61
C GLU A 9 20.58 28.10 -23.21
N GLU A 10 19.44 28.73 -22.87
CA GLU A 10 19.15 29.25 -21.52
C GLU A 10 18.84 28.12 -20.53
N TYR A 11 18.22 27.03 -20.99
CA TYR A 11 17.97 25.81 -20.21
C TYR A 11 19.20 24.88 -20.16
N GLN A 12 20.37 25.41 -19.82
CA GLN A 12 21.51 24.58 -19.46
C GLN A 12 21.29 23.98 -18.07
N LEU A 13 20.97 22.69 -18.03
CA LEU A 13 20.92 21.94 -16.78
C LEU A 13 22.32 21.95 -16.15
N PRO A 14 22.48 22.37 -14.89
CA PRO A 14 23.74 22.26 -14.20
C PRO A 14 24.19 20.79 -14.18
N PRO A 15 25.50 20.52 -14.14
CA PRO A 15 26.02 19.16 -14.06
C PRO A 15 25.39 18.47 -12.83
N SER A 16 24.52 17.49 -13.09
CA SER A 16 23.74 16.83 -12.05
C SER A 16 24.11 15.36 -11.94
N ASN A 17 24.12 14.87 -10.71
CA ASN A 17 24.30 13.44 -10.44
C ASN A 17 23.02 12.64 -10.75
N LEU A 18 21.89 13.30 -11.10
CA LEU A 18 20.64 12.64 -11.47
C LEU A 18 20.77 11.80 -12.73
N LYS A 19 21.61 12.21 -13.69
CA LYS A 19 21.90 11.38 -14.88
C LYS A 19 22.45 10.01 -14.47
N LYS A 20 23.35 9.97 -13.46
CA LYS A 20 23.91 8.72 -12.95
C LYS A 20 22.86 7.89 -12.21
N PHE A 21 21.90 8.52 -11.54
CA PHE A 21 20.79 7.82 -10.92
C PHE A 21 19.89 7.14 -11.94
N PHE A 22 19.41 7.84 -12.97
CA PHE A 22 18.50 7.26 -13.96
C PHE A 22 19.16 6.21 -14.88
N ILE A 23 20.45 6.34 -15.16
CA ILE A 23 21.16 5.40 -16.03
C ILE A 23 21.77 4.23 -15.25
N HIS A 24 22.32 4.49 -14.05
CA HIS A 24 23.11 3.50 -13.30
C HIS A 24 22.53 3.16 -11.92
N GLY A 25 21.39 3.74 -11.52
CA GLY A 25 20.79 3.53 -10.20
C GLY A 25 21.58 4.13 -9.04
N VAL A 26 22.60 4.96 -9.31
CA VAL A 26 23.47 5.55 -8.29
C VAL A 26 22.77 6.75 -7.67
N ALA A 27 22.28 6.60 -6.45
CA ALA A 27 21.59 7.68 -5.74
C ALA A 27 22.55 8.86 -5.46
N PRO A 28 22.14 10.11 -5.76
CA PRO A 28 22.97 11.28 -5.46
C PRO A 28 23.15 11.43 -3.94
N PRO A 29 24.27 12.01 -3.48
CA PRO A 29 24.45 12.30 -2.07
C PRO A 29 23.42 13.34 -1.61
N PHE A 30 22.95 13.18 -0.38
CA PHE A 30 22.19 14.23 0.30
C PHE A 30 23.12 15.40 0.67
N CYS A 31 22.56 16.60 0.87
CA CYS A 31 23.31 17.65 1.54
C CYS A 31 23.70 17.21 2.96
N THR A 32 24.77 17.79 3.51
CA THR A 32 25.38 17.37 4.78
C THR A 32 24.38 17.28 5.93
N GLU A 33 23.45 18.23 6.03
CA GLU A 33 22.41 18.26 7.07
C GLU A 33 21.46 17.05 7.00
N VAL A 34 21.07 16.64 5.79
CA VAL A 34 20.17 15.50 5.56
C VAL A 34 20.93 14.19 5.69
N ALA A 35 22.18 14.13 5.19
CA ALA A 35 23.03 12.95 5.29
C ALA A 35 23.33 12.56 6.74
N ALA A 36 23.38 13.51 7.68
CA ALA A 36 23.60 13.22 9.09
C ALA A 36 22.42 12.49 9.76
N ARG A 37 21.22 12.56 9.19
CA ARG A 37 19.99 12.01 9.78
C ARG A 37 19.41 10.83 9.03
N VAL A 38 19.76 10.67 7.75
CA VAL A 38 19.27 9.59 6.89
C VAL A 38 20.37 8.57 6.69
N PRO A 39 20.19 7.29 7.06
CA PRO A 39 21.20 6.27 6.89
C PRO A 39 21.46 5.98 5.41
N ASP A 40 22.69 5.59 5.07
CA ASP A 40 23.12 5.38 3.67
C ASP A 40 22.27 4.33 2.94
N TRP A 41 21.85 3.28 3.64
CA TRP A 41 21.03 2.21 3.06
C TRP A 41 19.66 2.73 2.60
N ALA A 42 19.09 3.73 3.26
CA ALA A 42 17.76 4.26 2.94
C ALA A 42 17.77 5.22 1.75
N ARG A 43 18.94 5.75 1.37
CA ARG A 43 19.08 6.77 0.32
C ARG A 43 18.55 6.29 -1.04
N ARG A 44 18.98 5.11 -1.49
CA ARG A 44 18.55 4.57 -2.79
C ARG A 44 17.05 4.23 -2.80
N PRO A 45 16.51 3.49 -1.81
CA PRO A 45 15.07 3.23 -1.73
C PRO A 45 14.20 4.49 -1.66
N LEU A 46 14.64 5.55 -0.97
CA LEU A 46 13.94 6.84 -0.96
C LEU A 46 13.90 7.49 -2.35
N MET A 47 15.02 7.50 -3.07
CA MET A 47 15.08 8.07 -4.44
C MET A 47 14.28 7.25 -5.45
N GLN A 48 14.15 5.94 -5.23
CA GLN A 48 13.33 5.05 -6.06
C GLN A 48 11.83 5.08 -5.66
N ALA A 49 11.45 5.84 -4.64
CA ALA A 49 10.11 5.86 -4.05
C ALA A 49 9.64 4.51 -3.49
N TRP A 50 10.58 3.61 -3.17
CA TRP A 50 10.31 2.36 -2.45
C TRP A 50 10.09 2.61 -0.97
N LEU A 51 10.87 3.53 -0.39
CA LEU A 51 10.58 4.07 0.94
C LEU A 51 9.70 5.33 0.79
N PRO A 52 8.58 5.42 1.53
CA PRO A 52 7.72 6.59 1.55
C PRO A 52 8.46 7.87 1.95
N ALA A 53 8.14 8.98 1.29
CA ALA A 53 8.62 10.31 1.67
C ALA A 53 8.31 10.67 3.13
N THR A 54 7.25 10.09 3.70
CA THR A 54 6.91 10.21 5.12
C THR A 54 8.08 9.83 6.04
N MET A 55 8.91 8.85 5.67
CA MET A 55 10.08 8.47 6.49
C MET A 55 11.12 9.58 6.54
N LEU A 56 11.30 10.30 5.42
CA LEU A 56 12.17 11.46 5.37
C LEU A 56 11.62 12.60 6.24
N ASP A 57 10.31 12.87 6.18
CA ASP A 57 9.65 13.86 7.04
C ASP A 57 9.82 13.53 8.53
N LEU A 58 9.73 12.25 8.89
CA LEU A 58 9.93 11.80 10.27
C LEU A 58 11.36 12.01 10.74
N LEU A 59 12.37 11.61 9.95
CA LEU A 59 13.78 11.76 10.30
C LEU A 59 14.23 13.23 10.36
N LEU A 60 13.73 14.08 9.45
CA LEU A 60 14.15 15.47 9.36
C LEU A 60 13.33 16.40 10.25
N LEU A 61 12.00 16.26 10.23
CA LEU A 61 11.07 17.21 10.83
C LEU A 61 10.43 16.69 12.12
N GLN A 62 10.40 15.38 12.33
CA GLN A 62 9.65 14.73 13.42
C GLN A 62 8.17 15.15 13.41
N ARG A 63 7.60 15.30 12.20
CA ARG A 63 6.23 15.74 11.96
C ARG A 63 5.64 14.92 10.82
N ILE A 64 4.34 14.63 10.92
CA ILE A 64 3.59 13.98 9.86
C ILE A 64 2.22 14.64 9.73
N ALA A 65 1.77 14.86 8.50
CA ALA A 65 0.39 15.26 8.22
C ALA A 65 -0.41 14.03 7.79
N LEU A 66 -1.36 13.61 8.63
CA LEU A 66 -2.19 12.45 8.32
C LEU A 66 -3.26 12.84 7.30
N SER A 67 -3.63 11.89 6.44
CA SER A 67 -4.65 12.13 5.43
C SER A 67 -6.02 12.36 6.06
N PHE A 68 -6.76 13.34 5.55
CA PHE A 68 -8.13 13.62 5.96
C PHE A 68 -9.09 12.80 5.10
N THR A 69 -9.96 12.03 5.74
CA THR A 69 -10.97 11.22 5.05
C THR A 69 -12.37 11.75 5.35
N VAL A 70 -13.35 11.35 4.53
CA VAL A 70 -14.75 11.70 4.79
C VAL A 70 -15.27 10.81 5.92
N GLU A 71 -15.44 11.38 7.11
CA GLU A 71 -15.83 10.66 8.32
C GLU A 71 -16.70 11.54 9.25
N PRO A 72 -17.49 10.96 10.18
CA PRO A 72 -18.34 11.72 11.07
C PRO A 72 -17.53 12.60 12.04
N ALA A 73 -17.88 13.89 12.13
CA ALA A 73 -17.18 14.84 13.01
C ALA A 73 -17.26 14.48 14.51
N ALA A 74 -18.33 13.79 14.91
CA ALA A 74 -18.53 13.32 16.28
C ALA A 74 -17.71 12.06 16.62
N ALA A 75 -17.27 11.30 15.61
CA ALA A 75 -16.44 10.12 15.83
C ALA A 75 -14.97 10.54 16.06
N PRO A 76 -14.16 9.74 16.78
CA PRO A 76 -12.71 9.92 16.81
C PRO A 76 -12.11 9.82 15.41
N SER A 77 -10.91 10.36 15.19
CA SER A 77 -10.22 10.25 13.90
C SER A 77 -9.99 8.77 13.53
N ALA A 78 -10.31 8.40 12.28
CA ALA A 78 -10.02 7.07 11.75
C ALA A 78 -8.52 6.73 11.82
N GLN A 79 -7.66 7.75 11.87
CA GLN A 79 -6.22 7.61 11.99
C GLN A 79 -5.75 7.11 13.36
N LEU A 80 -6.61 7.18 14.39
CA LEU A 80 -6.28 6.69 15.73
C LEU A 80 -6.09 5.18 15.75
N THR A 81 -6.87 4.44 14.96
CA THR A 81 -6.79 2.97 14.93
C THR A 81 -5.41 2.49 14.48
N ALA A 82 -4.78 3.20 13.54
CA ALA A 82 -3.45 2.86 13.03
C ALA A 82 -2.30 3.51 13.83
N ARG A 83 -2.58 4.32 14.86
CA ARG A 83 -1.54 4.98 15.65
C ARG A 83 -0.53 4.00 16.25
N PRO A 84 -0.91 2.85 16.85
CA PRO A 84 0.06 1.90 17.41
C PRO A 84 1.12 1.43 16.39
N LEU A 85 0.71 1.20 15.13
CA LEU A 85 1.62 0.82 14.06
C LEU A 85 2.62 1.94 13.73
N ARG A 86 2.13 3.18 13.68
CA ARG A 86 2.99 4.35 13.49
C ARG A 86 3.93 4.56 14.68
N GLN A 87 3.51 4.28 15.91
CA GLN A 87 4.37 4.39 17.10
C GLN A 87 5.56 3.43 17.03
N VAL A 88 5.35 2.20 16.53
CA VAL A 88 6.45 1.24 16.25
C VAL A 88 7.38 1.80 15.17
N MET A 89 6.82 2.32 14.08
CA MET A 89 7.61 2.96 13.02
C MET A 89 8.44 4.14 13.55
N TYR A 90 7.88 4.97 14.44
CA TYR A 90 8.61 6.07 15.07
C TYR A 90 9.74 5.57 15.97
N GLY A 91 9.53 4.46 16.69
CA GLY A 91 10.56 3.83 17.52
C GLY A 91 11.75 3.34 16.68
N LEU A 92 11.46 2.69 15.55
CA LEU A 92 12.49 2.21 14.61
C LEU A 92 13.29 3.36 13.97
N LEU A 93 12.64 4.49 13.68
CA LEU A 93 13.26 5.64 13.01
C LEU A 93 13.97 6.61 13.98
N LEU A 94 13.45 6.81 15.19
CA LEU A 94 13.91 7.87 16.09
C LEU A 94 14.51 7.35 17.41
N GLY A 95 14.49 6.04 17.66
CA GLY A 95 14.88 5.45 18.95
C GLY A 95 13.86 5.74 20.05
N GLU A 96 14.14 5.35 21.30
CA GLU A 96 13.18 5.37 22.42
C GLU A 96 12.73 6.77 22.87
N GLU A 97 13.58 7.80 22.72
CA GLU A 97 13.22 9.17 23.13
C GLU A 97 12.50 9.98 22.05
N GLY A 98 12.33 9.40 20.87
CA GLY A 98 11.66 10.01 19.73
C GLY A 98 10.22 10.46 20.00
N LYS A 99 9.92 11.71 19.64
CA LYS A 99 8.55 12.26 19.67
C LYS A 99 8.20 12.79 18.29
N VAL A 100 6.99 12.51 17.85
CA VAL A 100 6.49 12.96 16.54
C VAL A 100 5.24 13.79 16.75
N MET A 101 5.13 14.93 16.06
CA MET A 101 3.88 15.69 16.02
C MET A 101 3.02 15.19 14.85
N GLU A 102 1.92 14.53 15.17
CA GLU A 102 0.91 14.15 14.17
C GLU A 102 -0.05 15.33 13.96
N ARG A 103 -0.19 15.81 12.72
CA ARG A 103 -1.25 16.73 12.36
C ARG A 103 -2.50 15.92 12.01
N ASP A 104 -3.45 15.88 12.93
CA ASP A 104 -4.69 15.12 12.84
C ASP A 104 -5.84 15.89 13.49
N ARG A 105 -7.07 15.47 13.25
CA ARG A 105 -8.25 16.08 13.85
C ARG A 105 -8.47 15.58 15.28
N GLU A 106 -8.88 16.50 16.15
CA GLU A 106 -9.45 16.21 17.46
C GLU A 106 -10.83 16.85 17.52
N GLY A 107 -11.88 16.03 17.44
CA GLY A 107 -13.22 16.50 17.13
C GLY A 107 -13.25 17.17 15.75
N PRO A 108 -13.83 18.39 15.62
CA PRO A 108 -13.89 19.13 14.36
C PRO A 108 -12.64 19.99 14.09
N GLN A 109 -11.67 20.04 15.02
CA GLN A 109 -10.51 20.94 14.92
C GLN A 109 -9.26 20.18 14.49
N LEU A 110 -8.48 20.79 13.60
CA LEU A 110 -7.19 20.26 13.18
C LEU A 110 -6.10 20.69 14.17
N LYS A 111 -5.38 19.74 14.75
CA LYS A 111 -4.35 20.00 15.77
C LYS A 111 -3.05 19.27 15.47
N PHE A 112 -1.98 19.73 16.10
CA PHE A 112 -0.73 18.97 16.20
C PHE A 112 -0.72 18.22 17.53
N ILE A 113 -0.74 16.89 17.46
CA ILE A 113 -0.83 16.00 18.60
C ILE A 113 0.55 15.37 18.81
N PRO A 114 1.19 15.56 19.97
CA PRO A 114 2.45 14.89 20.28
C PRO A 114 2.19 13.40 20.50
N VAL A 115 2.87 12.56 19.75
CA VAL A 115 2.79 11.10 19.85
C VAL A 115 4.17 10.55 20.22
N LYS A 116 4.19 9.76 21.29
CA LYS A 116 5.37 9.00 21.69
C LYS A 116 5.48 7.76 20.81
N ASN A 117 6.70 7.38 20.47
CA ASN A 117 6.99 6.06 19.90
C ASN A 117 6.56 4.92 20.86
N THR A 118 6.69 3.70 20.37
CA THR A 118 6.57 2.48 21.16
C THR A 118 7.51 1.46 20.56
N SER A 119 8.13 0.65 21.41
CA SER A 119 9.01 -0.44 20.97
C SER A 119 8.33 -1.77 21.29
N THR A 120 8.44 -2.73 20.38
CA THR A 120 8.16 -4.13 20.69
C THR A 120 9.42 -4.79 21.24
N ALA A 121 9.30 -5.98 21.84
CA ALA A 121 10.45 -6.70 22.38
C ALA A 121 11.51 -6.96 21.30
N SER A 122 11.06 -7.26 20.08
CA SER A 122 11.96 -7.50 18.94
C SER A 122 12.50 -6.21 18.33
N SER A 123 11.74 -5.11 18.36
CA SER A 123 12.19 -3.85 17.74
C SER A 123 13.36 -3.22 18.50
N LEU A 124 13.53 -3.52 19.79
CA LEU A 124 14.67 -3.07 20.60
C LEU A 124 16.02 -3.66 20.15
N GLN A 125 15.98 -4.77 19.41
CA GLN A 125 17.17 -5.41 18.85
C GLN A 125 17.60 -4.77 17.52
N LEU A 126 16.77 -3.87 16.97
CA LEU A 126 17.03 -3.20 15.71
C LEU A 126 17.52 -1.77 15.94
N THR A 127 18.46 -1.34 15.10
CA THR A 127 18.89 0.06 15.06
C THR A 127 18.68 0.60 13.65
N LEU A 128 18.31 1.88 13.53
CA LEU A 128 18.09 2.53 12.24
C LEU A 128 19.27 2.35 11.29
N GLN A 129 20.51 2.42 11.79
CA GLN A 129 21.73 2.40 10.98
C GLN A 129 22.02 1.03 10.35
N THR A 130 21.49 -0.04 10.93
CA THR A 130 21.75 -1.43 10.50
C THR A 130 20.48 -2.20 10.19
N LEU A 131 19.37 -1.50 9.98
CA LEU A 131 18.05 -2.11 9.81
C LEU A 131 17.98 -2.96 8.53
N ASP A 132 18.65 -2.52 7.46
CA ASP A 132 18.81 -3.25 6.20
C ASP A 132 19.60 -4.58 6.34
N LYS A 133 20.45 -4.67 7.37
CA LYS A 133 21.31 -5.83 7.65
C LYS A 133 20.69 -6.82 8.63
N ALA A 134 19.57 -6.47 9.26
CA ALA A 134 18.91 -7.34 10.21
C ALA A 134 18.34 -8.59 9.52
N GLU A 135 18.36 -9.72 10.23
CA GLU A 135 17.87 -10.99 9.71
C GLU A 135 16.38 -10.90 9.35
N ALA A 136 15.99 -11.55 8.25
CA ALA A 136 14.61 -11.54 7.77
C ALA A 136 13.58 -12.02 8.81
N PRO A 137 13.83 -13.10 9.59
CA PRO A 137 12.91 -13.55 10.64
C PRO A 137 12.68 -12.50 11.74
N LEU A 138 13.74 -11.79 12.17
CA LEU A 138 13.61 -10.73 13.17
C LEU A 138 12.78 -9.56 12.63
N ARG A 139 13.00 -9.16 11.37
CA ARG A 139 12.21 -8.11 10.70
C ARG A 139 10.74 -8.51 10.56
N LEU A 140 10.45 -9.78 10.23
CA LEU A 140 9.10 -10.33 10.21
C LEU A 140 8.46 -10.33 11.60
N GLN A 141 9.20 -10.76 12.62
CA GLN A 141 8.71 -10.81 13.99
C GLN A 141 8.28 -9.43 14.50
N VAL A 142 9.05 -8.37 14.22
CA VAL A 142 8.68 -6.99 14.57
C VAL A 142 7.36 -6.58 13.91
N LEU A 143 7.16 -6.90 12.62
CA LEU A 143 5.92 -6.59 11.91
C LEU A 143 4.72 -7.33 12.51
N LEU A 144 4.89 -8.62 12.82
CA LEU A 144 3.85 -9.47 13.37
C LEU A 144 3.48 -9.12 14.82
N GLU A 145 4.47 -8.76 15.64
CA GLU A 145 4.26 -8.22 17.00
C GLU A 145 3.47 -6.91 16.95
N ALA A 146 3.81 -6.01 16.01
CA ALA A 146 3.07 -4.75 15.83
C ALA A 146 1.61 -4.97 15.38
N LEU A 147 1.37 -5.97 14.54
CA LEU A 147 0.04 -6.37 14.08
C LEU A 147 -0.73 -7.25 15.09
N GLY A 148 -0.05 -7.79 16.11
CA GLY A 148 -0.65 -8.70 17.08
C GLY A 148 -1.11 -10.03 16.50
N VAL A 149 -0.42 -10.54 15.46
CA VAL A 149 -0.76 -11.81 14.79
C VAL A 149 0.41 -12.78 14.89
N PRO A 150 0.23 -14.02 15.38
CA PRO A 150 1.30 -14.98 15.49
C PRO A 150 1.64 -15.57 14.12
N GLU A 151 2.94 -15.81 13.89
CA GLU A 151 3.49 -16.30 12.62
C GLU A 151 2.82 -17.57 12.06
N PRO A 152 2.45 -18.58 12.87
CA PRO A 152 1.76 -19.78 12.36
C PRO A 152 0.44 -19.48 11.64
N SER A 153 -0.21 -18.35 11.92
CA SER A 153 -1.45 -17.94 11.23
C SER A 153 -1.22 -17.72 9.73
N LEU A 154 0.00 -17.35 9.34
CA LEU A 154 0.38 -17.06 7.95
C LEU A 154 0.40 -18.29 7.05
N ALA A 155 0.59 -19.49 7.61
CA ALA A 155 0.72 -20.73 6.84
C ALA A 155 -0.54 -21.04 6.02
N SER A 156 -1.70 -20.64 6.53
CA SER A 156 -2.99 -20.85 5.86
C SER A 156 -3.33 -19.77 4.80
N ILE A 157 -2.53 -18.70 4.72
CA ILE A 157 -2.86 -17.50 3.92
C ILE A 157 -1.93 -17.40 2.70
N PRO A 158 -2.47 -17.14 1.50
CA PRO A 158 -1.65 -16.88 0.31
C PRO A 158 -0.65 -15.74 0.52
N PRO A 159 0.60 -15.84 0.03
CA PRO A 159 1.67 -14.87 0.32
C PRO A 159 1.29 -13.40 0.10
N SER A 160 0.65 -13.09 -1.02
CA SER A 160 0.22 -11.72 -1.38
C SER A 160 -0.92 -11.17 -0.52
N LEU A 161 -1.61 -12.02 0.25
CA LEU A 161 -2.74 -11.66 1.10
C LEU A 161 -2.41 -11.74 2.60
N ARG A 162 -1.21 -12.18 2.97
CA ARG A 162 -0.75 -12.24 4.37
C ARG A 162 -0.91 -10.90 5.06
N LEU A 163 -0.30 -9.84 4.51
CA LEU A 163 -0.36 -8.51 5.10
C LEU A 163 -1.80 -7.97 5.20
N PRO A 164 -2.63 -7.94 4.13
CA PRO A 164 -4.03 -7.50 4.23
C PRO A 164 -4.88 -8.26 5.27
N VAL A 165 -4.70 -9.58 5.39
CA VAL A 165 -5.46 -10.38 6.36
C VAL A 165 -5.00 -10.09 7.79
N CYS A 166 -3.69 -10.00 8.05
CA CYS A 166 -3.16 -9.58 9.35
C CYS A 166 -3.64 -8.18 9.75
N VAL A 167 -3.63 -7.23 8.80
CA VAL A 167 -4.18 -5.88 8.99
C VAL A 167 -5.65 -5.92 9.35
N THR A 168 -6.43 -6.80 8.72
CA THR A 168 -7.86 -6.95 8.99
C THR A 168 -8.10 -7.49 10.40
N SER A 169 -7.26 -8.42 10.87
CA SER A 169 -7.29 -8.88 12.27
C SER A 169 -6.93 -7.76 13.26
N PHE A 170 -5.84 -7.04 13.01
CA PHE A 170 -5.44 -5.88 13.82
C PHE A 170 -6.55 -4.83 13.90
N TRP A 171 -7.16 -4.48 12.76
CA TRP A 171 -8.25 -3.52 12.68
C TRP A 171 -9.46 -3.98 13.47
N LEU A 172 -9.88 -5.25 13.36
CA LEU A 172 -11.00 -5.79 14.14
C LEU A 172 -10.77 -5.69 15.65
N GLN A 173 -9.53 -5.85 16.11
CA GLN A 173 -9.17 -5.75 17.52
C GLN A 173 -9.10 -4.31 18.06
N ARG A 174 -8.74 -3.34 17.20
CA ARG A 174 -8.36 -1.97 17.63
C ARG A 174 -9.34 -0.89 17.19
N ALA A 175 -10.23 -1.16 16.25
CA ALA A 175 -11.18 -0.20 15.72
C ALA A 175 -12.10 0.36 16.81
N GLN A 176 -12.32 1.67 16.78
CA GLN A 176 -13.23 2.37 17.69
C GLN A 176 -14.05 3.40 16.91
N PRO A 177 -15.36 3.17 16.70
CA PRO A 177 -16.14 2.00 17.12
C PRO A 177 -15.71 0.71 16.38
N PRO A 178 -16.01 -0.48 16.93
CA PRO A 178 -15.77 -1.74 16.23
C PRO A 178 -16.56 -1.81 14.91
N PRO A 179 -16.04 -2.50 13.89
CA PRO A 179 -16.73 -2.61 12.61
C PRO A 179 -17.95 -3.51 12.70
N ASP A 180 -18.97 -3.17 11.92
CA ASP A 180 -20.14 -4.04 11.76
C ASP A 180 -19.75 -5.36 11.07
N GLU A 181 -20.42 -6.45 11.45
CA GLU A 181 -20.12 -7.79 10.92
C GLU A 181 -20.29 -7.85 9.39
N GLU A 182 -21.25 -7.12 8.82
CA GLU A 182 -21.40 -7.03 7.36
C GLU A 182 -20.23 -6.33 6.69
N VAL A 183 -19.64 -5.30 7.33
CA VAL A 183 -18.47 -4.59 6.76
C VAL A 183 -17.28 -5.54 6.75
N LEU A 184 -17.04 -6.25 7.85
CA LEU A 184 -15.99 -7.27 7.92
C LEU A 184 -16.21 -8.37 6.87
N ASN A 185 -17.42 -8.92 6.80
CA ASN A 185 -17.75 -9.99 5.86
C ASN A 185 -17.58 -9.55 4.40
N VAL A 186 -18.01 -8.34 4.03
CA VAL A 186 -17.77 -7.81 2.67
C VAL A 186 -16.28 -7.65 2.39
N LEU A 187 -15.51 -7.16 3.36
CA LEU A 187 -14.08 -6.95 3.19
C LEU A 187 -13.34 -8.28 3.00
N LEU A 188 -13.62 -9.29 3.84
CA LEU A 188 -13.05 -10.62 3.70
C LEU A 188 -13.48 -11.30 2.39
N LEU A 189 -14.74 -11.11 1.99
CA LEU A 189 -15.24 -11.56 0.71
C LEU A 189 -14.47 -10.90 -0.44
N TRP A 190 -14.21 -9.60 -0.35
CA TRP A 190 -13.48 -8.84 -1.35
C TRP A 190 -12.01 -9.28 -1.48
N LEU A 191 -11.36 -9.58 -0.35
CA LEU A 191 -9.98 -10.07 -0.30
C LEU A 191 -9.85 -11.51 -0.82
N SER A 192 -10.83 -12.37 -0.53
CA SER A 192 -10.86 -13.77 -0.99
C SER A 192 -11.30 -13.93 -2.45
N SER A 193 -11.88 -12.88 -3.03
CA SER A 193 -12.42 -12.92 -4.38
C SER A 193 -11.41 -12.51 -5.45
N GLY A 194 -11.36 -13.27 -6.54
CA GLY A 194 -10.58 -12.92 -7.74
C GLY A 194 -11.23 -11.84 -8.62
N ASP A 195 -10.50 -11.43 -9.66
CA ASP A 195 -10.92 -10.33 -10.56
C ASP A 195 -12.27 -10.60 -11.25
N ALA A 196 -12.61 -11.86 -11.52
CA ALA A 196 -13.90 -12.24 -12.11
C ALA A 196 -15.10 -11.85 -11.23
N PHE A 197 -14.98 -11.98 -9.90
CA PHE A 197 -16.02 -11.54 -8.97
C PHE A 197 -16.16 -10.02 -8.98
N ARG A 198 -15.04 -9.29 -8.98
CA ARG A 198 -15.01 -7.82 -9.00
C ARG A 198 -15.66 -7.26 -10.26
N HIS A 199 -15.34 -7.82 -11.43
CA HIS A 199 -15.98 -7.46 -12.70
C HIS A 199 -17.49 -7.75 -12.68
N ARG A 200 -17.89 -8.92 -12.17
CA ARG A 200 -19.32 -9.26 -12.04
C ARG A 200 -20.04 -8.32 -11.09
N ALA A 201 -19.42 -7.98 -9.96
CA ALA A 201 -19.94 -6.99 -9.04
C ALA A 201 -20.11 -5.66 -9.78
N ALA A 202 -19.08 -5.11 -10.41
CA ALA A 202 -19.17 -3.87 -11.17
C ALA A 202 -20.34 -3.85 -12.18
N LEU A 203 -20.51 -4.93 -12.96
CA LEU A 203 -21.59 -5.04 -13.96
C LEU A 203 -22.99 -5.15 -13.35
N GLN A 204 -23.15 -5.90 -12.26
CA GLN A 204 -24.45 -6.06 -11.58
C GLN A 204 -24.84 -4.84 -10.75
N MET A 205 -23.95 -3.86 -10.61
CA MET A 205 -24.10 -2.70 -9.74
C MET A 205 -24.32 -1.39 -10.53
N ASN A 206 -24.82 -1.49 -11.78
CA ASN A 206 -25.28 -0.36 -12.60
C ASN A 206 -26.13 0.65 -11.78
N PRO A 207 -25.85 1.97 -11.85
CA PRO A 207 -26.29 2.92 -10.83
C PRO A 207 -27.64 3.59 -11.16
N PRO A 208 -28.24 4.28 -10.17
CA PRO A 208 -28.44 5.72 -10.33
C PRO A 208 -27.44 6.44 -9.41
N PRO A 209 -26.44 7.14 -9.97
CA PRO A 209 -25.23 7.57 -9.25
C PRO A 209 -25.43 8.78 -8.33
N HIS A 210 -26.68 9.19 -8.06
CA HIS A 210 -26.97 10.49 -7.41
C HIS A 210 -27.96 10.44 -6.23
N LYS A 211 -28.42 9.26 -5.79
CA LYS A 211 -29.44 9.21 -4.72
C LYS A 211 -29.03 8.51 -3.42
N GLN A 212 -27.96 7.71 -3.42
CA GLN A 212 -27.52 7.04 -2.19
C GLN A 212 -26.36 7.82 -1.59
N LYS A 213 -26.65 8.53 -0.49
CA LYS A 213 -25.60 9.08 0.35
C LYS A 213 -24.79 7.91 0.91
N PRO A 214 -23.44 7.97 0.87
CA PRO A 214 -22.63 6.93 1.49
C PRO A 214 -22.98 6.85 2.97
N ASP A 215 -23.14 5.63 3.46
CA ASP A 215 -23.31 5.39 4.89
C ASP A 215 -22.02 5.83 5.60
N MET A 216 -22.14 6.90 6.39
CA MET A 216 -21.01 7.53 7.04
C MET A 216 -20.35 6.62 8.08
N GLN A 217 -21.08 5.68 8.69
CA GLN A 217 -20.50 4.72 9.63
C GLN A 217 -19.67 3.67 8.89
N VAL A 218 -20.18 3.17 7.76
CA VAL A 218 -19.42 2.28 6.87
C VAL A 218 -18.18 2.98 6.33
N SER A 219 -18.30 4.24 5.92
CA SER A 219 -17.15 5.05 5.46
C SER A 219 -16.10 5.17 6.55
N HIS A 220 -16.50 5.53 7.76
CA HIS A 220 -15.58 5.66 8.90
C HIS A 220 -14.85 4.35 9.20
N SER A 221 -15.59 3.24 9.26
CA SER A 221 -15.05 1.90 9.49
C SER A 221 -14.03 1.50 8.42
N LEU A 222 -14.34 1.73 7.14
CA LEU A 222 -13.41 1.46 6.04
C LEU A 222 -12.21 2.42 6.01
N ASN A 223 -12.36 3.67 6.47
CA ASN A 223 -11.24 4.61 6.59
C ASN A 223 -10.27 4.17 7.69
N GLN A 224 -10.76 3.61 8.80
CA GLN A 224 -9.91 3.02 9.83
C GLN A 224 -9.10 1.85 9.27
N TRP A 225 -9.74 0.95 8.54
CA TRP A 225 -9.06 -0.18 7.91
C TRP A 225 -8.00 0.29 6.90
N GLN A 226 -8.33 1.24 6.01
CA GLN A 226 -7.39 1.81 5.04
C GLN A 226 -6.20 2.50 5.73
N SER A 227 -6.43 3.22 6.83
CA SER A 227 -5.36 3.82 7.63
C SER A 227 -4.42 2.76 8.22
N CYS A 228 -4.98 1.65 8.74
CA CYS A 228 -4.20 0.52 9.24
C CYS A 228 -3.39 -0.14 8.13
N LEU A 229 -4.00 -0.36 6.95
CA LEU A 229 -3.33 -0.93 5.79
C LEU A 229 -2.17 -0.06 5.34
N LEU A 230 -2.39 1.25 5.19
CA LEU A 230 -1.34 2.18 4.79
C LEU A 230 -0.17 2.16 5.79
N SER A 231 -0.46 2.26 7.09
CA SER A 231 0.58 2.30 8.12
C SER A 231 1.35 0.97 8.19
N SER A 232 0.68 -0.15 7.93
CA SER A 232 1.30 -1.48 7.90
C SER A 232 2.17 -1.70 6.66
N VAL A 233 1.75 -1.18 5.50
CA VAL A 233 2.56 -1.20 4.27
C VAL A 233 3.83 -0.36 4.46
N GLN A 234 3.70 0.84 5.04
CA GLN A 234 4.86 1.69 5.34
C GLN A 234 5.82 1.02 6.33
N LEU A 235 5.30 0.35 7.37
CA LEU A 235 6.11 -0.41 8.31
C LEU A 235 6.79 -1.61 7.64
N ASN A 236 6.08 -2.34 6.78
CA ASN A 236 6.62 -3.44 5.99
C ASN A 236 7.75 -2.98 5.06
N GLN A 237 7.57 -1.83 4.39
CA GLN A 237 8.59 -1.19 3.55
C GLN A 237 9.81 -0.76 4.38
N LEU A 238 9.61 -0.16 5.55
CA LEU A 238 10.70 0.21 6.46
C LEU A 238 11.53 -1.02 6.83
N LEU A 239 10.86 -2.12 7.17
CA LEU A 239 11.45 -3.40 7.55
C LEU A 239 12.03 -4.17 6.36
N GLY A 240 12.12 -3.60 5.16
CA GLY A 240 12.70 -4.25 3.99
C GLY A 240 11.85 -5.43 3.48
N LEU A 241 10.53 -5.25 3.47
CA LEU A 241 9.53 -6.16 2.90
C LEU A 241 9.57 -7.60 3.42
N PRO A 242 9.49 -7.84 4.75
CA PRO A 242 9.41 -9.20 5.30
C PRO A 242 8.16 -9.97 4.85
N LEU A 243 7.09 -9.26 4.46
CA LEU A 243 5.96 -9.83 3.73
C LEU A 243 5.86 -9.23 2.33
N PRO A 244 5.36 -9.99 1.32
CA PRO A 244 5.10 -9.46 -0.01
C PRO A 244 4.16 -8.27 0.03
N GLU A 245 4.48 -7.21 -0.73
CA GLU A 245 3.60 -6.05 -0.84
C GLU A 245 2.33 -6.42 -1.62
N PRO A 246 1.13 -6.16 -1.08
CA PRO A 246 -0.10 -6.54 -1.75
C PRO A 246 -0.40 -5.56 -2.90
N PRO A 247 -1.10 -5.99 -3.97
CA PRO A 247 -1.40 -5.14 -5.12
C PRO A 247 -2.45 -4.06 -4.76
N LEU A 248 -2.00 -2.93 -4.21
CA LEU A 248 -2.84 -1.86 -3.64
C LEU A 248 -3.95 -1.38 -4.59
N SER A 249 -3.66 -1.28 -5.89
CA SER A 249 -4.63 -0.85 -6.92
C SER A 249 -5.83 -1.79 -7.06
N ARG A 250 -5.69 -3.06 -6.64
CA ARG A 250 -6.74 -4.09 -6.72
C ARG A 250 -7.35 -4.44 -5.36
N LEU A 251 -6.73 -4.03 -4.26
CA LEU A 251 -7.16 -4.43 -2.92
C LEU A 251 -8.47 -3.78 -2.47
N PHE A 252 -8.80 -2.59 -2.96
CA PHE A 252 -9.97 -1.87 -2.46
C PHE A 252 -10.62 -1.00 -3.55
N GLU A 253 -11.94 -1.16 -3.72
CA GLU A 253 -12.76 -0.31 -4.57
C GLU A 253 -13.96 0.21 -3.77
N GLY A 254 -13.82 1.43 -3.24
CA GLY A 254 -14.75 1.97 -2.24
C GLY A 254 -16.22 1.98 -2.69
N THR A 255 -16.48 2.37 -3.94
CA THR A 255 -17.86 2.43 -4.47
C THR A 255 -18.53 1.05 -4.45
N LEU A 256 -17.82 0.00 -4.87
CA LEU A 256 -18.37 -1.35 -4.89
C LEU A 256 -18.50 -1.94 -3.50
N VAL A 257 -17.49 -1.76 -2.64
CA VAL A 257 -17.54 -2.24 -1.25
C VAL A 257 -18.72 -1.63 -0.50
N HIS A 258 -18.93 -0.31 -0.60
CA HIS A 258 -20.07 0.36 0.04
C HIS A 258 -21.42 -0.19 -0.43
N GLN A 259 -21.58 -0.40 -1.74
CA GLN A 259 -22.83 -0.91 -2.28
C GLN A 259 -23.05 -2.40 -1.93
N LEU A 260 -21.98 -3.20 -1.82
CA LEU A 260 -22.04 -4.58 -1.34
C LEU A 260 -22.52 -4.64 0.12
N VAL A 261 -21.97 -3.78 0.99
CA VAL A 261 -22.42 -3.66 2.40
C VAL A 261 -23.90 -3.29 2.45
N HIS A 262 -24.31 -2.28 1.69
CA HIS A 262 -25.71 -1.89 1.61
C HIS A 262 -26.61 -3.06 1.16
N ARG A 263 -26.24 -3.80 0.11
CA ARG A 263 -27.01 -4.98 -0.33
C ARG A 263 -27.06 -6.10 0.70
N MET A 264 -25.97 -6.35 1.44
CA MET A 264 -25.94 -7.34 2.51
C MET A 264 -26.93 -7.01 3.62
N ARG A 265 -27.02 -5.73 3.99
CA ARG A 265 -27.97 -5.22 5.00
C ARG A 265 -29.43 -5.21 4.52
N SER A 266 -29.69 -4.78 3.28
CA SER A 266 -31.06 -4.69 2.75
C SER A 266 -31.71 -6.04 2.43
N GLY A 267 -31.03 -7.16 2.67
CA GLY A 267 -31.57 -8.49 2.36
C GLY A 267 -31.84 -8.74 0.87
N GLY A 268 -31.28 -7.91 -0.02
CA GLY A 268 -31.42 -8.06 -1.47
C GLY A 268 -30.92 -9.42 -1.94
N LYS A 269 -31.31 -9.88 -3.14
CA LYS A 269 -30.96 -11.20 -3.70
C LYS A 269 -29.45 -11.48 -3.52
N LYS A 270 -29.07 -12.19 -2.44
CA LYS A 270 -27.67 -12.47 -2.04
C LYS A 270 -27.01 -13.46 -3.00
N LYS A 271 -27.81 -14.38 -3.55
CA LYS A 271 -27.37 -15.53 -4.35
C LYS A 271 -26.65 -15.22 -5.68
N PRO A 272 -27.05 -14.26 -6.53
CA PRO A 272 -26.38 -14.03 -7.83
C PRO A 272 -25.01 -13.33 -7.74
N ILE A 273 -24.77 -12.53 -6.70
CA ILE A 273 -23.51 -11.80 -6.50
C ILE A 273 -22.50 -12.70 -5.80
N LEU A 274 -22.93 -13.41 -4.75
CA LEU A 274 -22.10 -14.29 -3.92
C LEU A 274 -21.83 -15.67 -4.56
N LYS A 275 -22.01 -15.82 -5.88
CA LYS A 275 -21.53 -17.02 -6.59
C LYS A 275 -20.00 -16.97 -6.67
N LEU A 276 -19.36 -17.25 -5.54
CA LEU A 276 -17.94 -17.48 -5.45
C LEU A 276 -17.64 -18.86 -6.02
N ASP A 277 -16.48 -18.97 -6.65
CA ASP A 277 -15.90 -20.26 -6.98
C ASP A 277 -15.51 -20.99 -5.67
N PRO A 278 -15.40 -22.34 -5.69
CA PRO A 278 -15.07 -23.12 -4.51
C PRO A 278 -13.76 -22.71 -3.82
N CYS A 279 -12.77 -22.20 -4.56
CA CYS A 279 -11.50 -21.78 -3.97
C CYS A 279 -11.66 -20.47 -3.19
N SER A 280 -12.36 -19.48 -3.75
CA SER A 280 -12.69 -18.23 -3.05
C SER A 280 -13.50 -18.48 -1.77
N VAL A 281 -14.42 -19.45 -1.77
CA VAL A 281 -15.18 -19.84 -0.56
C VAL A 281 -14.25 -20.42 0.52
N LYS A 282 -13.32 -21.30 0.14
CA LYS A 282 -12.33 -21.85 1.09
C LYS A 282 -11.47 -20.72 1.68
N LEU A 283 -10.95 -19.83 0.84
CA LEU A 283 -10.14 -18.68 1.27
C LEU A 283 -10.92 -17.75 2.20
N TYR A 284 -12.18 -17.46 1.88
CA TYR A 284 -13.05 -16.66 2.74
C TYR A 284 -13.15 -17.26 4.16
N HIS A 285 -13.42 -18.56 4.26
CA HIS A 285 -13.50 -19.23 5.56
C HIS A 285 -12.15 -19.30 6.29
N THR A 286 -11.05 -19.50 5.56
CA THR A 286 -9.70 -19.40 6.13
C THR A 286 -9.45 -18.01 6.72
N PHE A 287 -9.79 -16.95 5.99
CA PHE A 287 -9.60 -15.58 6.48
C PHE A 287 -10.50 -15.28 7.67
N GLN A 288 -11.76 -15.72 7.65
CA GLN A 288 -12.65 -15.62 8.81
C GLN A 288 -12.03 -16.30 10.04
N ALA A 289 -11.52 -17.52 9.89
CA ALA A 289 -10.89 -18.26 11.00
C ALA A 289 -9.71 -17.49 11.58
N VAL A 290 -8.77 -17.03 10.75
CA VAL A 290 -7.59 -16.28 11.22
C VAL A 290 -7.97 -14.97 11.92
N VAL A 291 -8.90 -14.22 11.32
CA VAL A 291 -9.28 -12.90 11.84
C VAL A 291 -10.01 -13.03 13.17
N HIS A 292 -10.83 -14.07 13.36
CA HIS A 292 -11.56 -14.31 14.61
C HIS A 292 -10.80 -15.08 15.68
N GLN A 293 -9.67 -15.72 15.37
CA GLN A 293 -8.80 -16.39 16.36
C GLN A 293 -8.22 -15.42 17.41
N HIS A 294 -8.20 -14.13 17.10
CA HIS A 294 -7.60 -13.10 17.94
C HIS A 294 -8.65 -12.04 18.32
N PRO A 295 -9.66 -12.39 19.15
CA PRO A 295 -10.67 -11.43 19.58
C PRO A 295 -10.03 -10.34 20.45
N PRO A 296 -10.64 -9.15 20.55
CA PRO A 296 -10.09 -8.04 21.31
C PRO A 296 -9.84 -8.47 22.77
N GLN A 297 -8.58 -8.41 23.20
CA GLN A 297 -8.24 -8.57 24.61
C GLN A 297 -8.89 -7.41 25.38
N GLN A 298 -9.87 -7.73 26.23
CA GLN A 298 -10.32 -6.81 27.25
C GLN A 298 -9.13 -6.49 28.14
N THR A 299 -8.77 -5.22 28.26
CA THR A 299 -7.71 -4.75 29.16
C THR A 299 -8.13 -5.00 30.61
N HIS A 300 -7.85 -6.19 31.13
CA HIS A 300 -7.70 -6.42 32.55
C HIS A 300 -6.23 -6.21 32.92
N GLY A 301 -6.02 -5.53 34.03
CA GLY A 301 -4.73 -4.97 34.45
C GLY A 301 -3.59 -5.98 34.54
N MET A 302 -2.39 -5.43 34.40
CA MET A 302 -1.08 -5.98 34.73
C MET A 302 -1.10 -7.12 35.76
N GLY A 303 -0.53 -8.26 35.38
CA GLY A 303 -0.17 -9.38 36.26
C GLY A 303 0.85 -10.28 35.56
N GLU A 304 1.95 -10.56 36.26
CA GLU A 304 3.19 -11.20 35.81
C GLU A 304 3.09 -12.69 35.42
N ASP A 305 4.08 -13.12 34.63
CA ASP A 305 4.62 -14.48 34.42
C ASP A 305 3.76 -15.61 33.81
N THR A 306 4.20 -16.16 32.68
CA THR A 306 5.04 -17.38 32.63
C THR A 306 5.28 -17.80 31.16
N LEU A 307 6.52 -17.64 30.67
CA LEU A 307 6.97 -18.17 29.37
C LEU A 307 7.14 -19.71 29.45
N ARG A 308 6.42 -20.47 28.63
CA ARG A 308 6.77 -21.88 28.33
C ARG A 308 7.33 -21.98 26.90
N ARG A 309 8.64 -22.26 26.81
CA ARG A 309 9.35 -22.62 25.58
C ARG A 309 8.99 -24.04 25.14
N GLN A 310 8.81 -24.27 23.84
CA GLN A 310 8.81 -25.61 23.22
C GLN A 310 10.04 -25.77 22.30
N PRO A 311 10.49 -27.02 22.03
CA PRO A 311 11.86 -27.32 21.58
C PRO A 311 12.09 -27.17 20.07
N LEU A 312 13.37 -27.09 19.73
CA LEU A 312 13.97 -26.48 18.52
C LEU A 312 14.38 -27.52 17.45
N ASP A 313 13.51 -28.46 17.07
CA ASP A 313 13.90 -29.55 16.15
C ASP A 313 13.24 -29.50 14.75
N ASP A 314 12.29 -28.59 14.49
CA ASP A 314 11.53 -28.54 13.22
C ASP A 314 12.10 -27.56 12.16
N LEU A 315 13.20 -26.86 12.44
CA LEU A 315 13.72 -25.83 11.52
C LEU A 315 14.53 -26.38 10.34
N THR A 316 14.99 -27.62 10.41
CA THR A 316 15.90 -28.20 9.41
C THR A 316 15.16 -28.64 8.14
N SER A 317 13.90 -29.07 8.25
CA SER A 317 13.06 -29.44 7.10
C SER A 317 12.60 -28.22 6.29
N THR A 318 12.37 -27.10 6.96
CA THR A 318 11.87 -25.86 6.32
C THR A 318 12.95 -25.17 5.48
N LEU A 319 14.23 -25.33 5.85
CA LEU A 319 15.35 -24.78 5.08
C LEU A 319 15.63 -25.58 3.79
N GLN A 320 15.41 -26.89 3.76
CA GLN A 320 15.59 -27.69 2.54
C GLN A 320 14.56 -27.39 1.45
N GLN A 321 13.34 -26.96 1.83
CA GLN A 321 12.31 -26.54 0.87
C GLN A 321 12.59 -25.17 0.23
N LEU A 322 13.34 -24.29 0.91
CA LEU A 322 13.71 -22.97 0.37
C LEU A 322 14.81 -23.06 -0.70
N TYR A 323 15.74 -24.01 -0.61
CA TYR A 323 16.79 -24.19 -1.62
C TYR A 323 16.28 -24.84 -2.93
N SER A 324 15.11 -25.46 -2.92
CA SER A 324 14.53 -26.10 -4.12
C SER A 324 13.82 -25.10 -5.06
N LEU A 325 13.64 -23.84 -4.65
CA LEU A 325 12.97 -22.80 -5.43
C LEU A 325 13.93 -21.93 -6.25
N GLN A 326 15.23 -22.24 -6.25
CA GLN A 326 16.25 -21.51 -7.02
C GLN A 326 16.54 -22.11 -8.41
N GLU A 327 15.86 -23.18 -8.82
CA GLU A 327 16.03 -23.79 -10.16
C GLU A 327 14.93 -23.41 -11.17
N GLU A 328 13.96 -22.56 -10.80
CA GLU A 328 12.87 -22.10 -11.69
C GLU A 328 13.09 -20.69 -12.28
N GLU A 329 14.34 -20.22 -12.41
CA GLU A 329 14.65 -18.90 -13.00
C GLU A 329 14.63 -18.85 -14.54
N GLU A 330 14.52 -19.98 -15.25
CA GLU A 330 14.53 -20.00 -16.73
C GLU A 330 13.15 -19.75 -17.39
N GLU A 331 12.04 -19.74 -16.64
CA GLU A 331 10.70 -19.51 -17.21
C GLU A 331 10.22 -18.04 -17.17
N GLU A 332 10.91 -17.14 -16.45
CA GLU A 332 10.49 -15.72 -16.34
C GLU A 332 10.91 -14.85 -17.55
N GLU A 333 11.93 -15.22 -18.32
CA GLU A 333 12.36 -14.46 -19.51
C GLU A 333 11.32 -14.48 -20.64
N ALA A 334 10.56 -15.58 -20.77
CA ALA A 334 9.48 -15.70 -21.73
C ALA A 334 8.24 -14.86 -21.36
N ARG A 335 8.06 -14.54 -20.07
CA ARG A 335 6.97 -13.65 -19.62
C ARG A 335 7.33 -12.19 -19.82
N SER A 336 8.58 -11.81 -19.58
CA SER A 336 9.07 -10.43 -19.72
C SER A 336 8.87 -9.83 -21.13
N SER A 337 9.00 -10.66 -22.18
CA SER A 337 8.79 -10.24 -23.57
C SER A 337 7.31 -10.00 -23.92
N VAL A 338 6.37 -10.61 -23.20
CA VAL A 338 4.92 -10.40 -23.37
C VAL A 338 4.46 -9.08 -22.74
N TRP A 339 5.02 -8.69 -21.59
CA TRP A 339 4.72 -7.41 -20.93
C TRP A 339 5.16 -6.19 -21.76
N VAL A 340 6.29 -6.27 -22.45
CA VAL A 340 6.79 -5.18 -23.31
C VAL A 340 5.87 -4.95 -24.53
N GLN A 341 5.23 -6.01 -25.03
CA GLN A 341 4.31 -5.93 -26.16
C GLN A 341 2.93 -5.38 -25.77
N GLU A 342 2.46 -5.69 -24.56
CA GLU A 342 1.21 -5.13 -24.02
C GLU A 342 1.35 -3.64 -23.65
N ASP A 343 2.50 -3.20 -23.13
CA ASP A 343 2.75 -1.78 -22.81
C ASP A 343 2.81 -0.86 -24.04
N LEU A 344 3.35 -1.36 -25.16
CA LEU A 344 3.30 -0.65 -26.45
C LEU A 344 1.85 -0.47 -26.93
N SER A 345 0.99 -1.48 -26.74
CA SER A 345 -0.43 -1.42 -27.12
C SER A 345 -1.25 -0.47 -26.23
N LEU A 346 -0.89 -0.33 -24.95
CA LEU A 346 -1.53 0.58 -24.00
C LEU A 346 -1.15 2.05 -24.22
N SER A 347 0.04 2.32 -24.76
CA SER A 347 0.47 3.68 -25.09
C SER A 347 -0.38 4.33 -26.19
N ASP A 348 -0.86 3.53 -27.16
CA ASP A 348 -1.76 4.00 -28.23
C ASP A 348 -3.19 4.24 -27.73
N LEU A 349 -3.63 3.50 -26.71
CA LEU A 349 -4.95 3.64 -26.10
C LEU A 349 -5.05 4.81 -25.10
N LEU A 350 -3.92 5.22 -24.51
CA LEU A 350 -3.84 6.28 -23.49
C LEU A 350 -3.48 7.67 -24.05
N SER A 351 -3.54 7.84 -25.38
CA SER A 351 -3.42 9.16 -26.03
C SER A 351 -4.48 10.14 -25.53
N VAL A 352 -4.11 11.00 -24.58
CA VAL A 352 -4.98 12.05 -24.03
C VAL A 352 -5.36 13.04 -25.13
N LYS A 353 -6.65 13.09 -25.48
CA LYS A 353 -7.22 14.05 -26.45
C LYS A 353 -7.14 15.47 -25.91
N THR A 354 -6.04 16.16 -26.17
CA THR A 354 -5.92 17.59 -25.90
C THR A 354 -6.66 18.42 -26.96
N ARG A 355 -7.21 19.57 -26.57
CA ARG A 355 -7.94 20.52 -27.45
C ARG A 355 -7.15 20.92 -28.71
N PHE A 356 -5.82 20.82 -28.65
CA PHE A 356 -4.91 21.12 -29.76
C PHE A 356 -4.98 20.05 -30.87
N SER A 357 -5.04 18.77 -30.50
CA SER A 357 -5.08 17.64 -31.45
C SER A 357 -6.38 17.58 -32.27
N THR A 358 -7.51 17.98 -31.66
CA THR A 358 -8.81 18.07 -32.36
C THR A 358 -8.84 19.20 -33.41
N LYS A 359 -8.16 20.33 -33.15
CA LYS A 359 -8.03 21.45 -34.12
C LYS A 359 -7.17 21.06 -35.31
N LEU A 360 -6.10 20.29 -35.09
CA LEU A 360 -5.16 19.84 -36.13
C LEU A 360 -5.83 18.87 -37.12
N ARG A 361 -6.63 17.91 -36.63
CA ARG A 361 -7.43 17.02 -37.50
C ARG A 361 -8.48 17.77 -38.30
N LYS A 362 -9.15 18.76 -37.70
CA LYS A 362 -10.18 19.58 -38.35
C LYS A 362 -9.61 20.52 -39.44
N ASN A 363 -8.34 20.92 -39.31
CA ASN A 363 -7.62 21.65 -40.35
C ASN A 363 -7.11 20.73 -41.47
N ARG A 364 -6.63 19.52 -41.15
CA ARG A 364 -6.28 18.51 -42.16
C ARG A 364 -7.47 18.09 -43.03
N SER A 365 -8.66 17.94 -42.44
CA SER A 365 -9.87 17.59 -43.20
C SER A 365 -10.40 18.73 -44.06
N LYS A 366 -10.04 19.99 -43.76
CA LYS A 366 -10.49 21.17 -44.50
C LYS A 366 -9.55 21.59 -45.63
N ASN A 367 -8.30 21.12 -45.63
CA ASN A 367 -7.29 21.57 -46.58
C ASN A 367 -6.37 20.42 -47.01
N PRO A 368 -6.80 19.58 -47.98
CA PRO A 368 -6.08 18.36 -48.37
C PRO A 368 -4.69 18.64 -49.00
N GLU A 369 -4.42 19.88 -49.43
CA GLU A 369 -3.12 20.29 -49.95
C GLU A 369 -2.02 20.38 -48.87
N LEU A 370 -2.39 20.68 -47.62
CA LEU A 370 -1.42 20.74 -46.51
C LEU A 370 -0.95 19.35 -46.08
N ALA A 371 -1.80 18.31 -46.21
CA ALA A 371 -1.44 16.94 -45.92
C ALA A 371 -0.41 16.38 -46.94
N ARG A 372 -0.55 16.73 -48.23
CA ARG A 372 0.38 16.28 -49.30
C ARG A 372 1.78 16.90 -49.21
N LYS A 373 1.93 18.06 -48.55
CA LYS A 373 3.23 18.73 -48.38
C LYS A 373 4.06 18.15 -47.21
N GLU A 374 3.41 17.59 -46.20
CA GLU A 374 4.11 16.91 -45.08
C GLU A 374 4.63 15.52 -45.47
N GLU A 375 3.87 14.76 -46.27
CA GLU A 375 4.24 13.41 -46.69
C GLU A 375 5.47 13.35 -47.61
N ARG A 376 5.78 14.45 -48.31
CA ARG A 376 6.97 14.56 -49.17
C ARG A 376 8.25 14.92 -48.43
N ARG A 377 8.19 15.34 -47.15
CA ARG A 377 9.39 15.65 -46.35
C ARG A 377 10.02 14.44 -45.67
N GLY A 378 9.37 13.28 -45.71
CA GLY A 378 9.85 12.04 -45.08
C GLY A 378 10.56 11.05 -46.01
N LYS A 379 10.86 11.42 -47.27
CA LYS A 379 11.50 10.50 -48.24
C LYS A 379 12.97 10.79 -48.56
N ASP A 380 13.58 11.81 -47.98
CA ASP A 380 14.99 12.20 -48.26
C ASP A 380 15.96 11.84 -47.11
N LEU A 381 15.62 10.87 -46.26
CA LEU A 381 16.49 10.39 -45.17
C LEU A 381 16.47 8.85 -45.03
N LEU A 382 16.71 8.15 -46.13
CA LEU A 382 17.23 6.78 -46.12
C LEU A 382 18.48 6.69 -46.99
#